data_AF-A0A7W8LII1-F1
#
_entry.id   AF-A0A7W8LII1-F1
#
_cell.length_a   1.000
_cell.length_b   1.000
_cell.length_c   1.000
_cell.angle_alpha   90.00
_cell.angle_beta   90.00
_cell.angle_gamma   90.00
#
_symmetry.space_group_name_H-M   'P 1'
#
loop_
_entity.id
_entity.type
_entity.pdbx_description
1 polymer ?
#
loop_
_entity_poly.entity_id
_entity_poly.type
_entity_poly.pdbx_seq_one_letter_code
_entity_poly.pdbx_strand_id
1 'polypeptide(L)'
;MTDATSSAWTRPGRPRRARRARPPDPLARLFLDVSGEIPDDASIARMRRVSAALNLHDNDALWSVLAVLEYYARLYEAMPDRIRKAGEGSLDTVRSEAREATDVLMTQHRDALARCKETIRLAEHMIREHEERHRAALAGLNEAALDALVERATNRIAHAAGNRLVGAFAIAAREQHARLDGAVAAFERATREAGRQAQVGAQTLERRYWRALGAVLALVLTVLLGGAAAIAVWLTVWRG
;
A
#
# COMPACT_ATOMS: atom_id res chain seq x y z
N MET A 1 -55.23 100.06 -65.78
CA MET A 1 -56.66 99.69 -65.69
C MET A 1 -56.78 98.79 -64.47
N THR A 2 -57.02 99.39 -63.29
CA THR A 2 -58.35 99.53 -62.61
C THR A 2 -58.83 98.16 -62.12
N ASP A 3 -59.06 97.84 -60.85
CA ASP A 3 -59.48 98.55 -59.62
C ASP A 3 -58.93 97.75 -58.41
N ALA A 4 -58.60 98.26 -57.21
CA ALA A 4 -59.21 99.24 -56.31
C ALA A 4 -60.54 98.80 -55.64
N THR A 5 -60.47 98.04 -54.54
CA THR A 5 -61.40 98.09 -53.38
C THR A 5 -60.65 97.55 -52.15
N SER A 6 -60.23 98.36 -51.16
CA SER A 6 -60.98 99.05 -50.11
C SER A 6 -61.75 98.12 -49.15
N SER A 7 -61.14 97.79 -48.01
CA SER A 7 -61.83 97.76 -46.70
C SER A 7 -60.78 97.90 -45.58
N ALA A 8 -60.86 98.99 -44.83
CA ALA A 8 -61.33 99.02 -43.45
C ALA A 8 -60.17 99.23 -42.46
N TRP A 9 -59.99 100.49 -42.09
CA TRP A 9 -59.12 100.97 -41.04
C TRP A 9 -59.65 100.57 -39.65
N THR A 10 -58.85 99.87 -38.87
CA THR A 10 -59.00 99.76 -37.39
C THR A 10 -57.69 100.20 -36.73
N ARG A 11 -57.70 101.39 -36.12
CA ARG A 11 -56.69 101.85 -35.14
C ARG A 11 -57.19 101.52 -33.71
N PRO A 12 -56.39 101.69 -32.64
CA PRO A 12 -55.23 100.89 -32.24
C PRO A 12 -55.45 100.30 -30.82
N GLY A 13 -55.20 99.00 -30.63
CA GLY A 13 -55.19 98.40 -29.29
C GLY A 13 -53.92 98.78 -28.53
N ARG A 14 -54.06 99.60 -27.47
CA ARG A 14 -52.98 99.90 -26.51
C ARG A 14 -52.36 98.60 -25.96
N PRO A 15 -51.04 98.48 -25.82
CA PRO A 15 -50.44 97.35 -25.13
C PRO A 15 -50.89 97.35 -23.66
N ARG A 16 -51.51 96.24 -23.24
CA ARG A 16 -51.86 95.97 -21.84
C ARG A 16 -50.58 96.06 -21.01
N ARG A 17 -50.64 96.89 -19.97
CA ARG A 17 -49.61 97.07 -18.94
C ARG A 17 -49.02 95.70 -18.56
N ALA A 18 -47.69 95.63 -18.63
CA ALA A 18 -46.91 94.55 -18.07
C ALA A 18 -47.45 94.19 -16.68
N ARG A 19 -47.73 92.91 -16.49
CA ARG A 19 -47.90 92.28 -15.19
C ARG A 19 -46.71 92.74 -14.36
N ARG A 20 -46.91 93.64 -13.39
CA ARG A 20 -45.87 93.98 -12.41
C ARG A 20 -45.49 92.67 -11.78
N ALA A 21 -44.31 92.15 -12.13
CA ALA A 21 -43.67 91.07 -11.40
C ALA A 21 -43.68 91.51 -9.94
N ARG A 22 -44.31 90.70 -9.09
CA ARG A 22 -44.33 90.94 -7.66
C ARG A 22 -42.87 91.12 -7.23
N PRO A 23 -42.53 92.17 -6.45
CA PRO A 23 -41.16 92.32 -5.98
C PRO A 23 -40.71 91.00 -5.33
N PRO A 24 -39.47 90.56 -5.55
CA PRO A 24 -38.97 89.32 -4.94
C PRO A 24 -39.21 89.40 -3.43
N ASP A 25 -39.82 88.35 -2.87
CA ASP A 25 -40.18 88.31 -1.47
C ASP A 25 -38.94 88.62 -0.63
N PRO A 26 -38.93 89.70 0.20
CA PRO A 26 -37.71 90.11 0.87
C PRO A 26 -37.19 89.03 1.82
N LEU A 27 -38.08 88.19 2.39
CA LEU A 27 -37.72 86.99 3.15
C LEU A 27 -37.03 85.94 2.28
N ALA A 28 -37.49 85.73 1.05
CA ALA A 28 -36.90 84.75 0.16
C ALA A 28 -35.49 85.17 -0.30
N ARG A 29 -35.30 86.47 -0.53
CA ARG A 29 -34.00 87.05 -0.87
C ARG A 29 -33.02 86.94 0.29
N LEU A 30 -33.46 87.32 1.49
CA LEU A 30 -32.64 87.24 2.69
C LEU A 30 -32.30 85.78 3.06
N PHE A 31 -33.24 84.84 2.89
CA PHE A 31 -32.95 83.42 3.06
C PHE A 31 -31.92 82.94 2.05
N LEU A 32 -32.00 83.35 0.78
CA LEU A 32 -31.00 83.04 -0.24
C LEU A 32 -29.63 83.62 0.12
N ASP A 33 -29.58 84.87 0.61
CA ASP A 33 -28.33 85.54 0.98
C ASP A 33 -27.66 84.86 2.19
N VAL A 34 -28.45 84.31 3.13
CA VAL A 34 -27.95 83.66 4.35
C VAL A 34 -27.62 82.18 4.15
N SER A 35 -28.47 81.44 3.43
CA SER A 35 -28.35 79.99 3.27
C SER A 35 -27.66 79.55 1.98
N GLY A 36 -27.58 80.43 0.98
CA GLY A 36 -27.15 80.09 -0.38
C GLY A 36 -28.15 79.25 -1.17
N GLU A 37 -29.30 78.90 -0.59
CA GLU A 37 -30.33 78.07 -1.21
C GLU A 37 -31.62 78.86 -1.45
N ILE A 38 -32.35 78.49 -2.50
CA ILE A 38 -33.68 79.05 -2.74
C ILE A 38 -34.66 78.41 -1.74
N PRO A 39 -35.44 79.20 -0.97
CA PRO A 39 -36.45 78.65 -0.08
C PRO A 39 -37.62 78.10 -0.87
N ASP A 40 -38.19 76.99 -0.41
CA ASP A 40 -39.45 76.48 -0.95
C ASP A 40 -40.65 77.29 -0.44
N ASP A 41 -41.79 77.18 -1.12
CA ASP A 41 -43.00 77.92 -0.77
C ASP A 41 -43.48 77.62 0.66
N ALA A 42 -43.22 76.39 1.16
CA ALA A 42 -43.53 75.99 2.52
C ALA A 42 -42.67 76.72 3.56
N SER A 43 -41.37 76.90 3.31
CA SER A 43 -40.45 77.67 4.15
C SER A 43 -40.83 79.13 4.20
N ILE A 44 -41.15 79.73 3.06
CA ILE A 44 -41.63 81.12 3.00
C ILE A 44 -42.92 81.27 3.81
N ALA A 45 -43.85 80.33 3.67
CA ALA A 45 -45.10 80.35 4.43
C ALA A 45 -44.87 80.15 5.94
N ARG A 46 -43.94 79.29 6.36
CA ARG A 46 -43.56 79.09 7.77
C ARG A 46 -42.94 80.37 8.35
N MET A 47 -41.94 80.92 7.68
CA MET A 47 -41.30 82.17 8.10
C MET A 47 -42.33 83.31 8.21
N ARG A 48 -43.25 83.45 7.24
CA ARG A 48 -44.31 84.48 7.32
C ARG A 48 -45.27 84.27 8.50
N ARG A 49 -45.64 83.02 8.81
CA ARG A 49 -46.48 82.72 9.98
C ARG A 49 -45.76 83.05 11.28
N VAL A 50 -44.49 82.70 11.41
CA VAL A 50 -43.68 83.00 12.61
C VAL A 50 -43.44 84.50 12.74
N SER A 51 -43.14 85.19 11.63
CA SER A 51 -42.99 86.64 11.59
C SER A 51 -44.27 87.37 12.02
N ALA A 52 -45.43 86.93 11.52
CA ALA A 52 -46.73 87.49 11.94
C ALA A 52 -47.04 87.22 13.42
N ALA A 53 -46.72 86.02 13.94
CA ALA A 53 -46.91 85.68 15.35
C ALA A 53 -46.02 86.51 16.30
N LEU A 54 -44.83 86.89 15.82
CA LEU A 54 -43.87 87.73 16.56
C LEU A 54 -44.06 89.24 16.32
N ASN A 55 -45.06 89.63 15.51
CA ASN A 55 -45.33 91.02 15.13
C ASN A 55 -44.10 91.75 14.56
N LEU A 56 -43.31 91.07 13.73
CA LEU A 56 -42.11 91.64 13.14
C LEU A 56 -42.46 92.61 12.02
N HIS A 57 -41.81 93.77 12.04
CA HIS A 57 -41.96 94.77 10.99
C HIS A 57 -41.04 94.46 9.80
N ASP A 58 -41.31 95.11 8.66
CA ASP A 58 -40.47 94.97 7.47
C ASP A 58 -39.04 95.44 7.76
N ASN A 59 -38.05 94.65 7.35
CA ASN A 59 -36.61 94.90 7.54
C ASN A 59 -36.10 94.86 8.99
N ASP A 60 -36.78 94.14 9.88
CA ASP A 60 -36.26 93.86 11.22
C ASP A 60 -35.01 92.94 11.14
N ALA A 61 -34.01 93.19 11.99
CA ALA A 61 -32.84 92.33 12.14
C ALA A 61 -33.23 90.88 12.51
N LEU A 62 -34.41 90.68 13.12
CA LEU A 62 -34.89 89.34 13.45
C LEU A 62 -35.27 88.50 12.22
N TRP A 63 -35.47 89.11 11.04
CA TRP A 63 -35.69 88.35 9.80
C TRP A 63 -34.46 87.50 9.45
N SER A 64 -33.25 88.01 9.69
CA SER A 64 -31.99 87.27 9.53
C SER A 64 -31.93 86.04 10.44
N VAL A 65 -32.33 86.20 11.71
CA VAL A 65 -32.41 85.09 12.67
C VAL A 65 -33.44 84.06 12.23
N LEU A 66 -34.61 84.51 11.76
CA LEU A 66 -35.66 83.64 11.26
C LEU A 66 -35.23 82.84 10.03
N ALA A 67 -34.48 83.45 9.11
CA ALA A 67 -33.92 82.76 7.95
C ALA A 67 -32.88 81.70 8.35
N VAL A 68 -32.01 82.00 9.32
CA VAL A 68 -31.05 81.02 9.86
C VAL A 68 -31.77 79.85 10.53
N LEU A 69 -32.81 80.10 11.32
CA LEU A 69 -33.58 79.05 11.99
C LEU A 69 -34.32 78.15 10.99
N GLU A 70 -34.92 78.74 9.95
CA GLU A 70 -35.56 77.97 8.88
C GLU A 70 -34.53 77.13 8.11
N TYR A 71 -33.32 77.65 7.89
CA TYR A 71 -32.22 76.89 7.31
C TYR A 71 -31.84 75.68 8.17
N TYR A 72 -31.68 75.86 9.48
CA TYR A 72 -31.40 74.74 10.38
C TYR A 72 -32.56 73.73 10.46
N ALA A 73 -33.80 74.19 10.47
CA ALA A 73 -34.97 73.31 10.44
C ALA A 73 -34.96 72.41 9.20
N ARG A 74 -34.74 72.99 8.01
CA ARG A 74 -34.60 72.22 6.75
C ARG A 74 -33.42 71.27 6.78
N LEU A 75 -32.28 71.71 7.32
CA LEU A 75 -31.09 70.88 7.41
C LEU A 75 -31.34 69.62 8.25
N TYR A 76 -32.04 69.76 9.38
CA TYR A 76 -32.40 68.64 10.25
C TYR A 76 -33.52 67.77 9.70
N GLU A 77 -34.50 68.32 8.96
CA GLU A 77 -35.52 67.52 8.27
C GLU A 77 -34.92 66.66 7.15
N ALA A 78 -33.93 67.17 6.42
CA ALA A 78 -33.29 66.44 5.32
C ALA A 78 -32.21 65.44 5.80
N MET A 79 -31.70 65.58 7.03
CA MET A 79 -30.58 64.77 7.53
C MET A 79 -30.90 63.26 7.61
N PRO A 80 -32.06 62.80 8.14
CA PRO A 80 -32.38 61.37 8.22
C PRO A 80 -32.41 60.68 6.86
N ASP A 81 -32.95 61.34 5.84
CA ASP A 81 -32.99 60.80 4.47
C ASP A 81 -31.58 60.71 3.86
N ARG A 82 -30.72 61.69 4.14
CA ARG A 82 -29.30 61.66 3.72
C ARG A 82 -28.55 60.52 4.40
N ILE A 83 -28.78 60.29 5.70
CA ILE A 83 -28.19 59.17 6.44
C ILE A 83 -28.67 57.83 5.85
N ARG A 84 -29.97 57.70 5.56
CA ARG A 84 -30.52 56.49 4.96
C ARG A 84 -29.90 56.19 3.59
N LYS A 85 -29.82 57.19 2.71
CA LYS A 85 -29.19 57.05 1.38
C LYS A 85 -27.70 56.69 1.47
N ALA A 86 -26.97 57.30 2.40
CA ALA A 86 -25.57 56.96 2.63
C ALA A 86 -25.41 55.53 3.19
N GLY A 87 -26.34 55.09 4.04
CA GLY A 87 -26.36 53.75 4.63
C GLY A 87 -26.75 52.65 3.65
N GLU A 88 -27.75 52.86 2.81
CA GLU A 88 -28.24 51.86 1.84
C GLU A 88 -27.12 51.39 0.90
N GLY A 89 -26.38 52.32 0.27
CA GLY A 89 -25.28 51.95 -0.61
C GLY A 89 -24.14 51.22 0.10
N SER A 90 -23.83 51.60 1.35
CA SER A 90 -22.77 50.97 2.12
C SER A 90 -23.15 49.58 2.62
N LEU A 91 -24.37 49.41 3.13
CA LEU A 91 -24.85 48.14 3.67
C LEU A 91 -25.07 47.10 2.58
N ASP A 92 -25.57 47.50 1.41
CA ASP A 92 -25.74 46.57 0.29
C ASP A 92 -24.40 46.08 -0.25
N THR A 93 -23.39 46.97 -0.30
CA THR A 93 -22.01 46.59 -0.66
C THR A 93 -21.42 45.60 0.35
N VAL A 94 -21.55 45.88 1.65
CA VAL A 94 -21.08 44.97 2.71
C VAL A 94 -21.82 43.63 2.64
N ARG A 95 -23.13 43.63 2.35
CA ARG A 95 -23.91 42.40 2.21
C ARG A 95 -23.50 41.59 0.98
N SER A 96 -23.18 42.23 -0.15
CA SER A 96 -22.69 41.52 -1.34
C SER A 96 -21.31 40.93 -1.10
N GLU A 97 -20.39 41.69 -0.51
CA GLU A 97 -19.05 41.20 -0.17
C GLU A 97 -19.11 40.05 0.84
N ALA A 98 -19.97 40.15 1.86
CA ALA A 98 -20.18 39.08 2.82
C ALA A 98 -20.72 37.80 2.14
N ARG A 99 -21.66 37.93 1.20
CA ARG A 99 -22.18 36.79 0.42
C ARG A 99 -21.08 36.16 -0.43
N GLU A 100 -20.32 36.97 -1.17
CA GLU A 100 -19.21 36.50 -1.98
C GLU A 100 -18.15 35.78 -1.14
N ALA A 101 -17.75 36.37 0.00
CA ALA A 101 -16.82 35.74 0.93
C ALA A 101 -17.35 34.40 1.46
N THR A 102 -18.65 34.31 1.80
CA THR A 102 -19.26 33.05 2.23
C THR A 102 -19.31 32.01 1.10
N ASP A 103 -19.58 32.41 -0.13
CA ASP A 103 -19.63 31.50 -1.28
C ASP A 103 -18.23 30.96 -1.60
N VAL A 104 -17.20 31.81 -1.56
CA VAL A 104 -15.80 31.40 -1.70
C VAL A 104 -15.42 30.41 -0.59
N LEU A 105 -15.75 30.72 0.66
CA LEU A 105 -15.47 29.84 1.81
C LEU A 105 -16.18 28.49 1.68
N MET A 106 -17.45 28.47 1.27
CA MET A 106 -18.21 27.24 1.04
C MET A 106 -17.61 26.41 -0.10
N THR A 107 -17.13 27.06 -1.15
CA THR A 107 -16.47 26.39 -2.27
C THR A 107 -15.14 25.78 -1.84
N GLN A 108 -14.34 26.51 -1.06
CA GLN A 108 -13.11 26.00 -0.47
C GLN A 108 -13.36 24.82 0.48
N HIS A 109 -14.40 24.89 1.32
CA HIS A 109 -14.78 23.78 2.18
C HIS A 109 -15.18 22.53 1.40
N ARG A 110 -15.99 22.68 0.34
CA ARG A 110 -16.36 21.56 -0.54
C ARG A 110 -15.15 20.94 -1.22
N ASP A 111 -14.22 21.77 -1.71
CA ASP A 111 -13.00 21.29 -2.35
C ASP A 111 -12.07 20.57 -1.35
N ALA A 112 -11.92 21.12 -0.14
CA ALA A 112 -11.17 20.46 0.93
C ALA A 112 -11.78 19.10 1.32
N LEU A 113 -13.11 19.00 1.41
CA LEU A 113 -13.82 17.74 1.64
C LEU A 113 -13.62 16.75 0.49
N ALA A 114 -13.64 17.23 -0.76
CA ALA A 114 -13.36 16.39 -1.93
C ALA A 114 -11.94 15.82 -1.89
N ARG A 115 -10.94 16.65 -1.59
CA ARG A 115 -9.54 16.19 -1.44
C ARG A 115 -9.40 15.19 -0.29
N CYS A 116 -10.04 15.44 0.85
CA CYS A 116 -10.04 14.49 1.99
C CYS A 116 -10.67 13.14 1.61
N LYS A 117 -11.77 13.16 0.84
CA LYS A 117 -12.39 11.93 0.35
C LYS A 117 -11.47 11.15 -0.59
N GLU A 118 -10.74 11.83 -1.47
CA GLU A 118 -9.75 11.18 -2.33
C GLU A 118 -8.57 10.59 -1.55
N THR A 119 -8.07 11.28 -0.52
CA THR A 119 -7.00 10.72 0.32
C THR A 119 -7.48 9.51 1.13
N ILE A 120 -8.72 9.51 1.62
CA ILE A 120 -9.32 8.35 2.29
C ILE A 120 -9.42 7.17 1.32
N ARG A 121 -9.90 7.38 0.09
CA ARG A 121 -9.98 6.34 -0.94
C ARG A 121 -8.61 5.76 -1.29
N LEU A 122 -7.59 6.61 -1.40
CA LEU A 122 -6.22 6.18 -1.63
C LEU A 122 -5.70 5.33 -0.46
N ALA A 123 -5.93 5.77 0.78
CA ALA A 123 -5.55 5.01 1.97
C ALA A 123 -6.26 3.64 2.03
N GLU A 124 -7.57 3.59 1.74
CA GLU A 124 -8.31 2.32 1.65
C GLU A 124 -7.72 1.38 0.61
N HIS A 125 -7.35 1.89 -0.56
CA HIS A 125 -6.72 1.09 -1.60
C HIS A 125 -5.37 0.52 -1.14
N MET A 126 -4.51 1.35 -0.55
CA MET A 126 -3.22 0.91 -0.02
C MET A 126 -3.37 -0.13 1.09
N ILE A 127 -4.36 0.03 1.98
CA ILE A 127 -4.64 -0.94 3.05
C ILE A 127 -5.03 -2.29 2.46
N ARG A 128 -5.95 -2.32 1.48
CA ARG A 128 -6.35 -3.57 0.82
C ARG A 128 -5.17 -4.24 0.13
N GLU A 129 -4.37 -3.47 -0.59
CA GLU A 129 -3.18 -3.99 -1.28
C GLU A 129 -2.14 -4.54 -0.28
N HIS A 130 -1.92 -3.85 0.85
CA HIS A 130 -1.06 -4.34 1.93
C HIS A 130 -1.60 -5.62 2.57
N GLU A 131 -2.91 -5.70 2.80
CA GLU A 131 -3.54 -6.89 3.36
C GLU A 131 -3.40 -8.11 2.44
N GLU A 132 -3.61 -7.93 1.14
CA GLU A 132 -3.40 -8.98 0.13
C GLU A 132 -1.94 -9.43 0.09
N ARG A 133 -0.98 -8.49 0.07
CA ARG A 133 0.45 -8.81 0.12
C ARG A 133 0.82 -9.54 1.40
N HIS A 134 0.29 -9.13 2.56
CA HIS A 134 0.56 -9.79 3.82
C HIS A 134 -0.01 -11.21 3.86
N ARG A 135 -1.23 -11.42 3.37
CA ARG A 135 -1.81 -12.77 3.27
C ARG A 135 -0.99 -13.65 2.33
N ALA A 136 -0.58 -13.13 1.17
CA ALA A 136 0.27 -13.87 0.24
C ALA A 136 1.63 -14.22 0.84
N ALA A 137 2.26 -13.28 1.56
CA ALA A 137 3.53 -13.51 2.25
C ALA A 137 3.40 -14.56 3.35
N LEU A 138 2.33 -14.53 4.14
CA LEU A 138 2.06 -15.54 5.17
C LEU A 138 1.83 -16.92 4.55
N ALA A 139 1.09 -17.00 3.45
CA ALA A 139 0.87 -18.26 2.73
C ALA A 139 2.20 -18.82 2.20
N GLY A 140 3.03 -18.00 1.57
CA GLY A 140 4.34 -18.42 1.05
C GLY A 140 5.32 -18.84 2.15
N LEU A 141 5.34 -18.15 3.30
CA LEU A 141 6.16 -18.56 4.45
C LEU A 141 5.68 -19.90 5.02
N ASN A 142 4.38 -20.13 5.10
CA ASN A 142 3.83 -21.39 5.57
C ASN A 142 4.18 -22.54 4.62
N GLU A 143 4.04 -22.34 3.32
CA GLU A 143 4.43 -23.32 2.29
C GLU A 143 5.92 -23.67 2.38
N ALA A 144 6.80 -22.65 2.40
CA ALA A 144 8.25 -22.86 2.55
C ALA A 144 8.62 -23.57 3.87
N ALA A 145 7.92 -23.26 4.96
CA ALA A 145 8.13 -23.93 6.24
C ALA A 145 7.69 -25.40 6.20
N LEU A 146 6.56 -25.70 5.55
CA LEU A 146 6.09 -27.07 5.35
C LEU A 146 7.06 -27.86 4.48
N ASP A 147 7.53 -27.30 3.37
CA ASP A 147 8.52 -27.95 2.49
C ASP A 147 9.82 -28.26 3.24
N ALA A 148 10.34 -27.29 4.01
CA ALA A 148 11.54 -27.51 4.83
C ALA A 148 11.32 -28.57 5.91
N LEU A 149 10.13 -28.67 6.50
CA LEU A 149 9.79 -29.72 7.46
C LEU A 149 9.70 -31.09 6.79
N VAL A 150 9.06 -31.17 5.62
CA VAL A 150 8.97 -32.40 4.83
C VAL A 150 10.38 -32.85 4.46
N GLU A 151 11.20 -31.98 3.87
CA GLU A 151 12.58 -32.32 3.47
C GLU A 151 13.40 -32.85 4.65
N ARG A 152 13.34 -32.19 5.82
CA ARG A 152 14.01 -32.67 7.03
C ARG A 152 13.47 -34.01 7.51
N ALA A 153 12.15 -34.22 7.47
CA ALA A 153 11.54 -35.48 7.86
C ALA A 153 11.97 -36.62 6.92
N THR A 154 11.93 -36.39 5.60
CA THR A 154 12.36 -37.35 4.58
C THR A 154 13.84 -37.69 4.75
N ASN A 155 14.68 -36.68 4.99
CA ASN A 155 16.12 -36.90 5.21
C ASN A 155 16.39 -37.74 6.47
N ARG A 156 15.67 -37.49 7.58
CA ARG A 156 15.78 -38.30 8.80
C ARG A 156 15.30 -39.73 8.58
N ILE A 157 14.18 -39.92 7.88
CA ILE A 157 13.65 -41.25 7.56
C ILE A 157 14.63 -42.01 6.68
N ALA A 158 15.18 -41.37 5.65
CA ALA A 158 16.18 -41.94 4.76
C ALA A 158 17.44 -42.36 5.53
N HIS A 159 17.95 -41.51 6.41
CA HIS A 159 19.11 -41.83 7.25
C HIS A 159 18.81 -42.98 8.24
N ALA A 160 17.65 -42.98 8.89
CA ALA A 160 17.27 -44.04 9.82
C ALA A 160 17.07 -45.39 9.10
N ALA A 161 16.42 -45.38 7.93
CA ALA A 161 16.24 -46.56 7.10
C ALA A 161 17.59 -47.06 6.55
N GLY A 162 18.43 -46.15 6.04
CA GLY A 162 19.78 -46.46 5.56
C GLY A 162 20.65 -47.09 6.63
N ASN A 163 20.69 -46.50 7.83
CA ASN A 163 21.44 -47.05 8.97
C ASN A 163 20.95 -48.44 9.38
N ARG A 164 19.63 -48.69 9.35
CA ARG A 164 19.06 -50.02 9.62
C ARG A 164 19.43 -51.04 8.55
N LEU A 165 19.36 -50.67 7.28
CA LEU A 165 19.76 -51.54 6.17
C LEU A 165 21.25 -51.88 6.24
N VAL A 166 22.11 -50.89 6.44
CA VAL A 166 23.55 -51.10 6.61
C VAL A 166 23.84 -51.99 7.82
N GLY A 167 23.14 -51.79 8.94
CA GLY A 167 23.22 -52.67 10.11
C GLY A 167 22.82 -54.12 9.80
N ALA A 168 21.71 -54.32 9.10
CA ALA A 168 21.24 -55.64 8.69
C ALA A 168 22.23 -56.33 7.73
N PHE A 169 22.76 -55.60 6.75
CA PHE A 169 23.79 -56.10 5.83
C PHE A 169 25.09 -56.45 6.55
N ALA A 170 25.53 -55.65 7.52
CA ALA A 170 26.73 -55.94 8.30
C ALA A 170 26.57 -57.23 9.14
N ILE A 171 25.38 -57.45 9.72
CA ILE A 171 25.09 -58.69 10.45
C ILE A 171 25.06 -59.88 9.49
N ALA A 172 24.37 -59.78 8.36
CA ALA A 172 24.30 -60.84 7.36
C ALA A 172 25.67 -61.19 6.78
N ALA A 173 26.52 -60.18 6.53
CA ALA A 173 27.88 -60.38 6.06
C ALA A 173 28.76 -61.10 7.10
N ARG A 174 28.65 -60.73 8.39
CA ARG A 174 29.35 -61.43 9.48
C ARG A 174 28.91 -62.89 9.61
N GLU A 175 27.61 -63.15 9.52
CA GLU A 175 27.06 -64.51 9.53
C GLU A 175 27.55 -65.32 8.33
N GLN A 176 27.57 -64.72 7.12
CA GLN A 176 28.09 -65.38 5.94
C GLN A 176 29.59 -65.67 6.06
N HIS A 177 30.37 -64.73 6.61
CA HIS A 177 31.80 -64.93 6.86
C HIS A 177 32.04 -66.07 7.84
N ALA A 178 31.32 -66.10 8.97
CA ALA A 178 31.39 -67.19 9.94
C ALA A 178 31.03 -68.56 9.33
N ARG A 179 30.03 -68.61 8.43
CA ARG A 179 29.69 -69.84 7.68
C ARG A 179 30.80 -70.26 6.72
N LEU A 180 31.42 -69.31 6.02
CA LEU A 180 32.55 -69.59 5.14
C LEU A 180 33.76 -70.10 5.93
N ASP A 181 34.10 -69.47 7.06
CA ASP A 181 35.18 -69.91 7.94
C ASP A 181 34.91 -71.32 8.48
N GLY A 182 33.66 -71.60 8.88
CA GLY A 182 33.24 -72.94 9.29
C GLY A 182 33.40 -73.99 8.17
N ALA A 183 33.02 -73.64 6.94
CA ALA A 183 33.18 -74.50 5.77
C ALA A 183 34.66 -74.74 5.43
N VAL A 184 35.50 -73.70 5.49
CA VAL A 184 36.95 -73.80 5.29
C VAL A 184 37.59 -74.68 6.36
N ALA A 185 37.23 -74.51 7.64
CA ALA A 185 37.73 -75.34 8.73
C ALA A 185 37.28 -76.81 8.63
N ALA A 186 36.08 -77.07 8.08
CA ALA A 186 35.62 -78.43 7.79
C ALA A 186 36.40 -79.05 6.63
N PHE A 187 36.62 -78.29 5.55
CA PHE A 187 37.43 -78.71 4.42
C PHE A 187 38.87 -79.02 4.84
N GLU A 188 39.47 -78.16 5.68
CA GLU A 188 40.82 -78.38 6.20
C GLU A 188 40.91 -79.63 7.08
N ARG A 189 39.89 -79.90 7.91
CA ARG A 189 39.82 -81.16 8.66
C ARG A 189 39.74 -82.37 7.74
N ALA A 190 38.88 -82.33 6.72
CA ALA A 190 38.74 -83.40 5.75
C ALA A 190 40.05 -83.64 4.95
N THR A 191 40.75 -82.59 4.54
CA THR A 191 42.04 -82.73 3.83
C THR A 191 43.14 -83.26 4.75
N ARG A 192 43.20 -82.84 6.02
CA ARG A 192 44.14 -83.42 7.00
C ARG A 192 43.83 -84.89 7.28
N GLU A 193 42.56 -85.27 7.39
CA GLU A 193 42.15 -86.67 7.58
C GLU A 193 42.49 -87.53 6.35
N ALA A 194 42.18 -87.05 5.14
CA ALA A 194 42.59 -87.70 3.91
C ALA A 194 44.12 -87.82 3.79
N GLY A 195 44.86 -86.78 4.19
CA GLY A 195 46.33 -86.81 4.25
C GLY A 195 46.87 -87.85 5.25
N ARG A 196 46.26 -87.96 6.43
CA ARG A 196 46.60 -89.01 7.41
C ARG A 196 46.29 -90.40 6.87
N GLN A 197 45.13 -90.59 6.23
CA GLN A 197 44.77 -91.86 5.60
C GLN A 197 45.72 -92.24 4.46
N ALA A 198 46.14 -91.26 3.65
CA ALA A 198 47.16 -91.46 2.61
C ALA A 198 48.53 -91.84 3.21
N GLN A 199 48.94 -91.20 4.31
CA GLN A 199 50.17 -91.57 5.02
C GLN A 199 50.11 -92.97 5.65
N VAL A 200 48.99 -93.33 6.30
CA VAL A 200 48.78 -94.68 6.83
C VAL A 200 48.81 -95.70 5.67
N GLY A 201 48.15 -95.38 4.55
CA GLY A 201 48.16 -96.16 3.31
C GLY A 201 49.58 -96.38 2.79
N ALA A 202 50.38 -95.32 2.68
CA ALA A 202 51.78 -95.36 2.27
C ALA A 202 52.64 -96.21 3.22
N GLN A 203 52.47 -96.07 4.54
CA GLN A 203 53.18 -96.89 5.52
C GLN A 203 52.78 -98.37 5.45
N THR A 204 51.51 -98.69 5.22
CA THR A 204 51.08 -100.08 4.99
C THR A 204 51.65 -100.65 3.70
N LEU A 205 51.75 -99.86 2.63
CA LEU A 205 52.38 -100.27 1.39
C LEU A 205 53.87 -100.53 1.60
N GLU A 206 54.61 -99.65 2.28
CA GLU A 206 56.02 -99.87 2.62
C GLU A 206 56.23 -101.17 3.41
N ARG A 207 55.38 -101.43 4.41
CA ARG A 207 55.43 -102.70 5.17
C ARG A 207 55.15 -103.91 4.29
N ARG A 208 54.24 -103.81 3.32
CA ARG A 208 53.98 -104.89 2.34
C ARG A 208 55.15 -105.07 1.39
N TYR A 209 55.77 -103.98 0.91
CA TYR A 209 56.95 -104.02 0.07
C TYR A 209 58.12 -104.72 0.78
N TRP A 210 58.40 -104.37 2.04
CA TRP A 210 59.45 -105.02 2.82
C TRP A 210 59.16 -106.51 3.10
N ARG A 211 57.90 -106.88 3.37
CA ARG A 211 57.52 -108.31 3.52
C ARG A 211 57.64 -109.08 2.20
N ALA A 212 57.25 -108.49 1.08
CA ALA A 212 57.38 -109.11 -0.24
C ALA A 212 58.85 -109.30 -0.62
N LEU A 213 59.70 -108.28 -0.41
CA LEU A 213 61.15 -108.38 -0.58
C LEU A 213 61.76 -109.47 0.30
N GLY A 214 61.37 -109.54 1.57
CA GLY A 214 61.82 -110.60 2.49
C GLY A 214 61.40 -112.01 2.05
N ALA A 215 60.16 -112.16 1.58
CA ALA A 215 59.65 -113.44 1.08
C ALA A 215 60.37 -113.89 -0.19
N VAL A 216 60.65 -112.96 -1.12
CA VAL A 216 61.41 -113.27 -2.34
C VAL A 216 62.86 -113.65 -1.99
N LEU A 217 63.51 -112.93 -1.08
CA LEU A 217 64.86 -113.29 -0.62
C LEU A 217 64.90 -114.66 0.07
N ALA A 218 63.91 -114.97 0.92
CA ALA A 218 63.80 -116.29 1.55
C ALA A 218 63.60 -117.40 0.50
N LEU A 219 62.79 -117.14 -0.53
CA LEU A 219 62.54 -118.10 -1.61
C LEU A 219 63.81 -118.33 -2.45
N VAL A 220 64.56 -117.27 -2.77
CA VAL A 220 65.89 -117.36 -3.42
C VAL A 220 66.86 -118.16 -2.55
N LEU A 221 66.86 -117.94 -1.23
CA LEU A 221 67.70 -118.69 -0.29
C LEU A 221 67.33 -120.18 -0.25
N THR A 222 66.02 -120.51 -0.27
CA THR A 222 65.56 -121.92 -0.34
C THR A 222 65.89 -122.59 -1.66
N VAL A 223 65.88 -121.85 -2.78
CA VAL A 223 66.30 -122.37 -4.08
C VAL A 223 67.82 -122.59 -4.11
N LEU A 224 68.61 -121.70 -3.50
CA LEU A 224 70.07 -121.89 -3.37
C LEU A 224 70.42 -123.08 -2.46
N LEU A 225 69.73 -123.23 -1.32
CA LEU A 225 69.92 -124.38 -0.41
C LEU A 225 69.42 -125.70 -1.02
N GLY A 226 68.30 -125.68 -1.75
CA GLY A 226 67.80 -126.82 -2.50
C GLY A 226 68.71 -127.22 -3.66
N GLY A 227 69.31 -126.23 -4.33
CA GLY A 227 70.33 -126.45 -5.35
C GLY A 227 71.60 -127.10 -4.80
N ALA A 228 72.06 -126.65 -3.62
CA ALA A 228 73.22 -127.26 -2.96
C ALA A 228 72.97 -128.71 -2.53
N ALA A 229 71.75 -129.03 -2.05
CA ALA A 229 71.36 -130.40 -1.70
C ALA A 229 71.23 -131.32 -2.93
N ALA A 230 70.74 -130.81 -4.06
CA ALA A 230 70.64 -131.57 -5.31
C ALA A 230 72.03 -131.92 -5.90
N ILE A 231 73.01 -131.02 -5.77
CA ILE A 231 74.40 -131.27 -6.22
C ILE A 231 75.08 -132.31 -5.30
N ALA A 232 74.80 -132.27 -4.00
CA ALA A 232 75.33 -133.26 -3.05
C ALA A 232 74.79 -134.69 -3.30
N VAL A 233 73.52 -134.83 -3.67
CA VAL A 233 72.92 -136.13 -4.01
C VAL A 233 73.46 -136.67 -5.33
N TRP A 234 73.66 -135.83 -6.35
CA TRP A 234 74.19 -136.26 -7.64
C TRP A 234 75.64 -136.80 -7.55
N LEU A 235 76.46 -136.26 -6.66
CA LEU A 235 77.83 -136.74 -6.42
C LEU A 235 77.90 -138.09 -5.68
N THR A 236 76.86 -138.48 -4.95
CA THR A 236 76.82 -139.78 -4.24
C THR A 236 76.43 -140.96 -5.11
N VAL A 237 75.76 -140.73 -6.25
CA VAL A 237 75.28 -141.78 -7.16
C VAL A 237 76.36 -142.23 -8.17
N TRP A 238 77.43 -141.46 -8.38
CA TRP A 238 78.47 -141.78 -9.38
C TRP A 238 79.67 -142.57 -8.84
N ARG A 239 79.52 -143.23 -7.66
CA ARG A 239 80.63 -143.97 -7.02
C ARG A 239 80.27 -145.36 -6.45
N GLY A 240 79.15 -145.95 -6.88
CA GLY A 240 78.81 -147.36 -6.67
C GLY A 240 78.52 -148.02 -8.01
#